data_AF-A0A352A6E2-F1
#
_entry.id   AF-A0A352A6E2-F1
#
_cell.length_a   1.000
_cell.length_b   1.000
_cell.length_c   1.000
_cell.angle_alpha   90.00
_cell.angle_beta   90.00
_cell.angle_gamma   90.00
#
_symmetry.space_group_name_H-M   'P 1'
#
loop_
_entity.id
_entity.type
_entity.pdbx_description
1 polymer ?
#
loop_
_entity_poly.entity_id
_entity_poly.type
_entity_poly.pdbx_seq_one_letter_code
_entity_poly.pdbx_strand_id
1 'polypeptide(L)' 'MFSYIKEYYVMGLYTQSDLDIFVSAKMITEIEKQEIMSAL' A
#
# COMPACT_ATOMS: atom_id res chain seq x y z
N MET A 1 8.42 -6.38 0.81
CA MET A 1 7.77 -5.40 -0.10
C MET A 1 6.64 -4.69 0.63
N PHE A 2 5.67 -5.43 1.17
CA PHE A 2 4.56 -4.92 1.98
C PHE A 2 4.95 -3.90 3.07
N SER A 3 5.92 -4.23 3.94
CA SER A 3 6.35 -3.37 5.05
C SER A 3 6.82 -1.99 4.60
N TYR A 4 7.63 -1.91 3.55
CA TYR A 4 8.13 -0.64 3.01
C TYR A 4 7.02 0.20 2.40
N ILE A 5 6.10 -0.44 1.67
CA ILE A 5 4.95 0.25 1.06
C ILE A 5 4.05 0.84 2.16
N LYS A 6 3.79 0.07 3.23
CA LYS A 6 3.01 0.53 4.39
C LYS A 6 3.65 1.75 5.06
N GLU A 7 4.95 1.69 5.34
CA GLU A 7 5.68 2.78 5.98
C GLU A 7 5.63 4.06 5.13
N TYR A 8 5.89 3.94 3.83
CA TYR A 8 5.87 5.09 2.92
C TYR A 8 4.47 5.66 2.70
N TYR A 9 3.43 4.82 2.73
CA TYR A 9 2.05 5.30 2.72
C TYR A 9 1.70 6.09 3.99
N VAL A 10 2.08 5.60 5.17
CA VAL A 10 1.89 6.31 6.46
C VAL A 10 2.66 7.63 6.49
N MET A 11 3.84 7.70 5.84
CA MET A 11 4.60 8.94 5.67
C MET A 11 4.00 9.91 4.64
N GLY A 12 2.91 9.54 3.96
CA GLY A 12 2.27 10.35 2.91
C GLY A 12 3.05 10.40 1.60
N LEU A 13 4.02 9.50 1.40
CA LEU A 13 4.80 9.40 0.16
C LEU A 13 4.05 8.64 -0.93
N TYR A 14 3.10 7.80 -0.53
CA TYR A 14 2.21 7.09 -1.44
C TYR A 14 0.75 7.47 -1.18
N THR A 15 0.00 7.49 -2.26
CA THR A 15 -1.44 7.71 -2.28
C THR A 15 -2.18 6.38 -2.45
N GLN A 16 -3.50 6.40 -2.30
CA GLN A 16 -4.32 5.21 -2.54
C GLN A 16 -4.15 4.67 -3.98
N SER A 17 -4.01 5.57 -4.96
CA SER A 17 -3.78 5.19 -6.36
C SER A 17 -2.45 4.45 -6.55
N ASP A 18 -1.42 4.76 -5.75
CA ASP A 18 -0.14 4.03 -5.80
C ASP A 18 -0.31 2.61 -5.27
N LEU A 19 -1.14 2.42 -4.24
CA LEU A 19 -1.46 1.08 -3.73
C LEU A 19 -2.17 0.21 -4.79
N ASP A 20 -3.04 0.81 -5.61
CA ASP A 20 -3.71 0.11 -6.73
C ASP A 20 -2.70 -0.38 -7.78
N ILE A 21 -1.68 0.43 -8.07
CA ILE A 21 -0.57 0.05 -8.97
C ILE A 21 0.22 -1.11 -8.35
N PHE A 22 0.48 -1.08 -7.04
CA PHE A 22 1.22 -2.13 -6.36
C PHE A 22 0.46 -3.46 -6.32
N VAL A 23 -0.86 -3.43 -6.19
CA VAL A 23 -1.69 -4.63 -6.35
C VAL A 23 -1.65 -5.14 -7.78
N SER A 24 -1.82 -4.25 -8.78
CA SER A 24 -1.80 -4.63 -10.19
C SER A 24 -0.45 -5.26 -10.62
N ALA A 25 0.64 -4.74 -10.05
CA ALA A 25 2.00 -5.27 -10.21
C ALA A 25 2.29 -6.53 -9.37
N LYS A 26 1.32 -7.03 -8.59
CA LYS A 26 1.44 -8.17 -7.67
C LYS A 26 2.54 -8.02 -6.61
N MET A 27 2.86 -6.78 -6.24
CA MET A 27 3.83 -6.48 -5.17
C MET A 27 3.20 -6.59 -3.77
N ILE A 28 1.89 -6.39 -3.70
CA ILE A 28 1.03 -6.62 -2.53
C ILE A 28 -0.30 -7.21 -3.01
N THR A 29 -1.05 -7.81 -2.10
CA THR A 29 -2.41 -8.31 -2.31
C THR A 29 -3.46 -7.23 -2.01
N GLU A 30 -4.71 -7.44 -2.44
CA GLU A 30 -5.81 -6.55 -2.05
C GLU A 30 -6.04 -6.52 -0.54
N ILE A 31 -5.84 -7.65 0.15
CA ILE A 31 -5.97 -7.73 1.62
C ILE A 31 -4.92 -6.83 2.28
N GLU A 32 -3.67 -6.93 1.84
CA GLU A 32 -2.57 -6.09 2.31
C GLU A 32 -2.83 -4.61 2.03
N LYS A 33 -3.36 -4.26 0.85
CA LYS A 33 -3.77 -2.87 0.56
C LYS A 33 -4.83 -2.36 1.55
N GLN A 34 -5.85 -3.17 1.87
CA GLN A 34 -6.85 -2.78 2.88
C GLN A 34 -6.24 -2.59 4.26
N GLU A 35 -5.25 -3.42 4.63
CA GLU A 35 -4.52 -3.26 5.90
C GLU A 35 -3.72 -1.95 5.95
N ILE A 36 -3.05 -1.58 4.85
CA ILE A 36 -2.31 -0.32 4.73
C ILE A 36 -3.27 0.88 4.86
N MET A 37 -4.41 0.83 4.16
CA MET A 37 -5.40 1.90 4.19
C MET A 37 -6.07 2.07 5.56
N SER A 38 -6.20 0.98 6.33
CA SER A 38 -6.79 0.97 7.68
C SER A 38 -5.81 1.39 8.79
N ALA A 39 -4.54 1.65 8.46
CA ALA A 39 -3.53 2.10 9.41
C ALA A 39 -3.57 3.62 9.69
N LEU A 40 -4.46 4.35 9.00
CA LEU A 40 -4.80 5.77 9.20
C LEU A 40 -6.17 5.89 9.89
#